data_AF-A0A7S3GZX2-F1
#
_entry.id   AF-A0A7S3GZX2-F1
#
_cell.length_a   1.000
_cell.length_b   1.000
_cell.length_c   1.000
_cell.angle_alpha   90.00
_cell.angle_beta   90.00
_cell.angle_gamma   90.00
#
_symmetry.space_group_name_H-M   'P 1'
#
loop_
_entity.id
_entity.type
_entity.pdbx_description
1 polymer ?
#
loop_
_entity_poly.entity_id
_entity_poly.type
_entity_poly.pdbx_seq_one_letter_code
_entity_poly.pdbx_strand_id
1 'polypeptide(L)'
;EVLMVTSGFKLKNLKFFPASNFGGAGTLKSYAAVFPDVTFMPTGGVTEENIRSFTSMPNVIAAGGSWFVSDDLVKKAAASNDWSEICSAAKRAAQAARGT
;
A
#
# COMPACT_ATOMS: atom_id res chain seq x y z
N GLU A 1 0.45 -20.17 -6.47
CA GLU A 1 1.77 -20.75 -6.14
C GLU A 1 2.47 -20.01 -5.01
N VAL A 2 2.80 -18.72 -5.14
CA VAL A 2 3.51 -17.92 -4.12
C VAL A 2 2.87 -17.99 -2.72
N LEU A 3 1.55 -17.83 -2.63
CA LEU A 3 0.82 -17.88 -1.35
C LEU A 3 0.84 -19.26 -0.68
N MET A 4 0.87 -20.35 -1.45
CA MET A 4 0.98 -21.70 -0.88
C MET A 4 2.41 -21.99 -0.41
N VAL A 5 3.42 -21.46 -1.10
CA VAL A 5 4.82 -21.57 -0.66
C VAL A 5 5.04 -20.83 0.66
N THR A 6 4.45 -19.64 0.83
CA THR A 6 4.60 -18.86 2.08
C THR A 6 4.00 -19.53 3.31
N SER A 7 2.98 -20.39 3.14
CA SER A 7 2.40 -21.18 4.23
C SER A 7 3.39 -22.15 4.86
N GLY A 8 4.30 -22.72 4.06
CA GLY A 8 5.39 -23.58 4.57
C GLY A 8 6.36 -22.82 5.47
N PHE A 9 6.49 -21.50 5.28
CA PHE A 9 7.34 -20.61 6.07
C PHE A 9 6.58 -19.87 7.18
N LYS A 10 5.29 -20.14 7.37
CA LYS A 10 4.43 -19.49 8.38
C LYS A 10 4.41 -17.96 8.30
N LEU A 11 4.61 -17.40 7.11
CA LEU A 11 4.54 -15.95 6.90
C LEU A 11 3.07 -15.51 6.88
N LYS A 12 2.75 -14.50 7.69
CA LYS A 12 1.39 -13.97 7.84
C LYS A 12 1.17 -12.60 7.20
N ASN A 13 2.23 -11.84 6.93
CA ASN A 13 2.13 -10.49 6.38
C ASN A 13 2.86 -10.47 5.04
N LEU A 14 2.14 -10.28 3.95
CA LEU A 14 2.67 -10.44 2.61
C LEU A 14 2.52 -9.16 1.78
N LYS A 15 3.54 -8.83 1.01
CA LYS A 15 3.44 -7.78 -0.01
C LYS A 15 2.64 -8.32 -1.20
N PHE A 16 1.62 -7.57 -1.62
CA PHE A 16 0.86 -7.86 -2.84
C PHE A 16 1.30 -6.90 -3.96
N PHE A 17 2.08 -7.41 -4.91
CA PHE A 17 2.74 -6.59 -5.93
C PHE A 17 2.86 -7.33 -7.27
N PRO A 18 2.64 -6.65 -8.42
CA PRO A 18 2.07 -5.30 -8.56
C PRO A 18 0.54 -5.31 -8.43
N ALA A 19 0.00 -4.57 -7.44
CA ALA A 19 -1.37 -4.69 -6.99
C ALA A 19 -2.40 -4.44 -8.10
N SER A 20 -2.27 -3.33 -8.85
CA SER A 20 -3.24 -2.98 -9.89
C SER A 20 -3.27 -3.98 -11.05
N ASN A 21 -2.14 -4.61 -11.38
CA ASN A 21 -2.06 -5.60 -12.47
C ASN A 21 -2.60 -6.97 -12.04
N PHE A 22 -2.59 -7.27 -10.74
CA PHE A 22 -3.08 -8.54 -10.18
C PHE A 22 -4.55 -8.47 -9.72
N GLY A 23 -5.34 -7.58 -10.31
CA GLY A 23 -6.77 -7.44 -10.02
C GLY A 23 -7.11 -6.56 -8.81
N GLY A 24 -6.11 -5.91 -8.21
CA GLY A 24 -6.30 -4.85 -7.22
C GLY A 24 -7.08 -5.30 -5.98
N ALA A 25 -7.95 -4.42 -5.48
CA ALA A 25 -8.72 -4.66 -4.27
C ALA A 25 -9.67 -5.87 -4.40
N GLY A 26 -10.16 -6.17 -5.61
CA GLY A 26 -11.01 -7.32 -5.86
C GLY A 26 -10.32 -8.64 -5.52
N THR A 27 -9.07 -8.82 -5.93
CA THR A 27 -8.28 -10.01 -5.62
C THR A 27 -8.03 -10.16 -4.12
N LEU A 28 -7.67 -9.07 -3.44
CA LEU A 28 -7.44 -9.09 -1.99
C LEU A 28 -8.74 -9.40 -1.23
N LYS A 29 -9.89 -8.92 -1.69
CA LYS A 29 -11.20 -9.29 -1.13
C LYS A 29 -11.46 -10.79 -1.25
N SER A 30 -11.15 -11.39 -2.41
CA SER A 30 -11.26 -12.85 -2.60
C SER A 30 -10.30 -13.62 -1.70
N TYR A 31 -9.09 -13.11 -1.46
CA TYR A 31 -8.10 -13.78 -0.62
C TYR A 31 -8.44 -13.77 0.87
N ALA A 32 -9.25 -12.83 1.35
CA ALA A 32 -9.69 -12.79 2.74
C ALA A 32 -10.36 -14.10 3.19
N ALA A 33 -11.13 -14.74 2.29
CA ALA A 33 -11.79 -16.02 2.58
C ALA A 33 -10.86 -17.23 2.47
N VAL A 34 -9.86 -17.17 1.59
CA VAL A 34 -8.95 -18.30 1.30
C VAL A 34 -7.79 -18.35 2.31
N PHE A 35 -7.33 -17.20 2.76
CA PHE A 35 -6.18 -17.06 3.65
C PHE A 35 -6.54 -16.16 4.86
N PRO A 36 -7.40 -16.62 5.78
CA PRO A 36 -7.93 -15.80 6.87
C PRO A 36 -6.86 -15.31 7.85
N ASP A 37 -5.75 -16.04 7.98
CA ASP A 37 -4.63 -15.69 8.87
C ASP A 37 -3.55 -14.81 8.20
N VAL A 38 -3.76 -14.44 6.93
CA VAL A 38 -2.81 -13.67 6.14
C VAL A 38 -3.32 -12.26 5.90
N THR A 39 -2.46 -11.29 6.16
CA THR A 39 -2.68 -9.89 5.82
C THR A 39 -1.76 -9.44 4.69
N PHE A 40 -2.20 -8.40 4.00
CA PHE A 40 -1.56 -7.92 2.79
C PHE A 40 -1.15 -6.46 2.87
N MET A 41 -0.08 -6.13 2.17
CA MET A 41 0.32 -4.75 1.85
C MET A 41 0.38 -4.59 0.33
N PRO A 42 -0.69 -4.06 -0.32
CA PRO A 42 -0.67 -3.77 -1.75
C PRO A 42 0.38 -2.71 -2.09
N THR A 43 1.10 -2.92 -3.19
CA THR A 43 2.05 -1.96 -3.76
C THR A 43 2.04 -2.07 -5.27
N GLY A 44 2.29 -0.96 -5.96
CA GLY A 44 2.31 -0.89 -7.43
C GLY A 44 0.93 -0.54 -7.98
N GLY A 45 0.80 0.69 -8.49
CA GLY A 45 -0.46 1.24 -8.98
C GLY A 45 -1.42 1.73 -7.90
N VAL A 46 -0.97 1.87 -6.64
CA VAL A 46 -1.72 2.55 -5.57
C VAL A 46 -1.62 4.06 -5.77
N THR A 47 -2.75 4.75 -5.63
CA THR A 47 -2.90 6.21 -5.81
C THR A 47 -3.75 6.82 -4.69
N GLU A 48 -3.85 8.15 -4.65
CA GLU A 48 -4.70 8.87 -3.69
C GLU A 48 -6.17 8.47 -3.83
N GLU A 49 -6.63 8.21 -5.06
CA GLU A 49 -8.02 7.88 -5.38
C GLU A 49 -8.39 6.45 -4.99
N ASN A 50 -7.44 5.51 -5.08
CA ASN A 50 -7.74 4.10 -4.90
C ASN A 50 -7.30 3.52 -3.54
N ILE A 51 -6.45 4.21 -2.78
CA ILE A 51 -5.87 3.67 -1.55
C ILE A 51 -6.92 3.21 -0.54
N ARG A 52 -8.04 3.94 -0.41
CA ARG A 52 -9.10 3.57 0.54
C ARG A 52 -9.80 2.27 0.17
N SER A 53 -9.88 1.93 -1.12
CA SER A 53 -10.43 0.65 -1.58
C SER A 53 -9.62 -0.55 -1.06
N PHE A 54 -8.33 -0.33 -0.79
CA PHE A 54 -7.44 -1.31 -0.18
C PHE A 54 -7.53 -1.28 1.35
N THR A 55 -7.28 -0.12 1.96
CA THR A 55 -7.11 0.02 3.42
C THR A 55 -8.40 -0.10 4.22
N SER A 56 -9.57 -0.12 3.55
CA SER A 56 -10.85 -0.44 4.20
C SER A 56 -11.06 -1.93 4.46
N MET A 57 -10.25 -2.82 3.86
CA MET A 57 -10.40 -4.26 4.04
C MET A 57 -9.67 -4.78 5.29
N PRO A 58 -10.25 -5.73 6.05
CA PRO A 58 -9.65 -6.23 7.29
C PRO A 58 -8.37 -7.05 7.07
N ASN A 59 -8.17 -7.59 5.87
CA ASN A 59 -6.96 -8.34 5.51
C ASN A 59 -5.88 -7.44 4.87
N VAL A 60 -5.97 -6.11 5.00
CA VAL A 60 -4.96 -5.15 4.56
C VAL A 60 -4.46 -4.33 5.75
N ILE A 61 -3.15 -4.40 6.03
CA ILE A 61 -2.55 -3.72 7.20
C ILE A 61 -1.91 -2.37 6.85
N ALA A 62 -1.52 -2.17 5.60
CA ALA A 62 -0.90 -0.97 5.07
C ALA A 62 -1.01 -0.96 3.54
N ALA A 63 -0.77 0.17 2.90
CA ALA A 63 -0.62 0.25 1.44
C ALA A 63 0.63 1.07 1.10
N GLY A 64 1.33 0.68 0.04
CA GLY A 64 2.56 1.32 -0.41
C GLY A 64 2.41 1.93 -1.80
N GLY A 65 2.97 3.11 -2.01
CA GLY A 65 3.09 3.73 -3.33
C GLY A 65 3.93 4.99 -3.30
N SER A 66 4.28 5.49 -4.48
CA SER A 66 5.19 6.61 -4.70
C SER A 66 4.47 7.90 -5.15
N TRP A 67 3.14 7.88 -5.28
CA TRP A 67 2.38 9.00 -5.87
C TRP A 67 2.53 10.33 -5.10
N PHE A 68 2.86 10.27 -3.81
CA PHE A 68 2.91 11.45 -2.93
C PHE A 68 4.34 11.95 -2.63
N VAL A 69 5.39 11.23 -3.02
CA VAL A 69 6.79 11.67 -2.86
C VAL A 69 7.59 11.27 -4.11
N SER A 70 7.94 12.25 -4.93
CA SER A 70 8.80 12.07 -6.10
C SER A 70 10.29 12.25 -5.74
N ASP A 71 11.18 11.67 -6.54
CA ASP A 71 12.62 11.84 -6.36
C ASP A 71 13.05 13.32 -6.43
N ASP A 72 12.43 14.10 -7.30
CA ASP A 72 12.73 15.53 -7.43
C ASP A 72 12.29 16.33 -6.22
N LEU A 73 11.15 15.97 -5.62
CA LEU A 73 10.70 16.57 -4.36
C LEU A 73 11.69 16.27 -3.22
N VAL A 74 12.20 15.04 -3.15
CA VAL A 74 13.22 14.64 -2.17
C VAL A 74 14.53 15.41 -2.39
N LYS A 75 15.00 15.49 -3.63
CA LYS A 75 16.23 16.25 -3.97
C LYS A 75 16.09 17.73 -3.60
N LYS A 76 14.95 18.35 -3.92
CA LYS A 76 14.63 19.74 -3.56
C LYS A 76 14.67 19.94 -2.04
N ALA A 77 13.97 19.09 -1.29
CA ALA A 77 13.90 19.16 0.16
C ALA A 77 15.29 18.99 0.82
N ALA A 78 16.09 18.05 0.33
CA ALA A 78 17.45 17.83 0.82
C ALA A 78 18.38 19.01 0.54
N ALA A 79 18.27 19.65 -0.63
CA ALA A 79 19.09 20.80 -1.00
C ALA A 79 18.78 22.05 -0.18
N SER A 80 17.51 22.26 0.20
CA SER A 80 17.08 23.42 1.00
C SER A 80 16.94 23.14 2.50
N ASN A 81 17.11 21.88 2.93
CA ASN A 81 16.74 21.38 4.25
C ASN A 81 15.29 21.71 4.67
N ASP A 82 14.39 21.82 3.68
CA ASP A 82 12.97 22.10 3.89
C ASP A 82 12.12 20.88 3.51
N TRP A 83 11.54 20.24 4.53
CA TRP A 83 10.76 19.03 4.41
C TRP A 83 9.24 19.28 4.48
N SER A 84 8.82 20.54 4.52
CA SER A 84 7.42 20.93 4.74
C SER A 84 6.46 20.34 3.69
N GLU A 85 6.86 20.36 2.42
CA GLU A 85 6.07 19.83 1.30
C GLU A 85 5.91 18.30 1.39
N ILE A 86 6.98 17.57 1.73
CA ILE A 86 6.94 16.11 1.96
C ILE A 86 6.04 15.77 3.16
N CYS A 87 6.18 16.51 4.26
CA CYS A 87 5.32 16.35 5.44
C CYS A 87 3.84 16.58 5.09
N SER A 88 3.53 17.59 4.27
CA SER A 88 2.17 17.85 3.80
C SER A 88 1.64 16.72 2.92
N ALA A 89 2.45 16.23 1.97
CA ALA A 89 2.07 15.14 1.08
C ALA A 89 1.85 13.82 1.84
N ALA A 90 2.71 13.49 2.81
CA ALA A 90 2.54 12.32 3.67
C ALA A 90 1.27 12.41 4.53
N LYS A 91 0.93 13.60 5.04
CA LYS A 91 -0.34 13.83 5.77
C LYS A 91 -1.56 13.58 4.88
N ARG A 92 -1.56 14.11 3.65
CA ARG A 92 -2.64 13.87 2.66
C ARG A 92 -2.78 12.40 2.31
N ALA A 93 -1.66 11.70 2.07
CA ALA A 93 -1.68 10.26 1.79
C ALA A 93 -2.25 9.46 2.98
N ALA A 94 -1.88 9.79 4.21
CA ALA A 94 -2.43 9.16 5.41
C ALA A 94 -3.92 9.46 5.62
N GLN A 95 -4.37 10.68 5.29
CA GLN A 95 -5.77 11.08 5.28
C GLN A 95 -6.58 10.29 4.25
N ALA A 96 -6.11 10.20 3.01
CA ALA A 96 -6.73 9.38 1.97
C ALA A 96 -6.84 7.90 2.37
N ALA A 97 -5.79 7.34 2.99
CA ALA A 97 -5.80 5.97 3.52
C ALA A 97 -6.82 5.76 4.64
N ARG A 98 -7.04 6.76 5.50
CA ARG A 98 -8.09 6.76 6.54
C ARG A 98 -9.46 7.15 6.01
N GLY A 99 -9.53 7.66 4.77
CA GLY A 99 -10.62 8.43 4.16
C GLY A 99 -11.27 9.43 5.11
N THR A 100 -10.44 10.36 5.58
CA THR A 100 -10.77 11.51 6.42
C THR A 100 -10.17 12.76 5.82
#